data_AF-A0A1F8TYE1-F1
#
_entry.id   AF-A0A1F8TYE1-F1
#
_cell.length_a   1.000
_cell.length_b   1.000
_cell.length_c   1.000
_cell.angle_alpha   90.00
_cell.angle_beta   90.00
_cell.angle_gamma   90.00
#
_symmetry.space_group_name_H-M   'P 1'
#
loop_
_entity.id
_entity.type
_entity.pdbx_description
1 polymer ?
#
loop_
_entity_poly.entity_id
_entity_poly.type
_entity_poly.pdbx_seq_one_letter_code
_entity_poly.pdbx_strand_id
1 'polypeptide(L)'
;MEYVKSSMHVNKDRILISNPEQYEKIEIRNLTYDDGEGLQGGYNGNVIVGYNKDSKDVFYLSLNNIEENDLDIVCDKVEEMFGQDDRLVNLMIYNGDSTVYNLNEHEND
;
A
#
# COMPACT_ATOMS: atom_id res chain seq x y z
N MET A 1 -4.98 15.53 5.45
CA MET A 1 -3.56 15.26 5.13
C MET A 1 -3.45 15.37 3.63
N GLU A 2 -2.51 16.15 3.10
CA GLU A 2 -2.25 16.19 1.65
C GLU A 2 -1.04 15.28 1.37
N TYR A 3 -1.30 14.12 0.79
CA TYR A 3 -0.25 13.22 0.32
C TYR A 3 0.40 13.78 -0.95
N VAL A 4 1.72 13.73 -1.04
CA VAL A 4 2.42 14.09 -2.30
C VAL A 4 2.19 12.97 -3.31
N LYS A 5 1.11 13.12 -4.09
CA LYS A 5 0.69 12.17 -5.12
C LYS A 5 1.56 12.31 -6.36
N SER A 6 2.58 11.45 -6.49
CA SER A 6 3.30 11.26 -7.75
C SER A 6 2.70 10.05 -8.47
N SER A 7 2.01 10.29 -9.59
CA SER A 7 1.43 9.23 -10.42
C SER A 7 2.36 8.90 -11.59
N MET A 8 2.83 7.66 -11.64
CA MET A 8 3.47 7.10 -12.84
C MET A 8 2.54 6.04 -13.43
N HIS A 9 2.14 6.24 -14.69
CA HIS A 9 1.36 5.24 -15.42
C HIS A 9 2.28 4.07 -15.75
N VAL A 10 2.16 2.98 -15.00
CA VAL A 10 2.85 1.74 -15.29
C VAL A 10 1.83 0.63 -15.23
N ASN A 11 1.47 0.11 -16.41
CA ASN A 11 0.63 -1.07 -16.55
C ASN A 11 1.42 -2.27 -16.01
N LYS A 12 1.21 -2.61 -14.74
CA LYS A 12 2.03 -3.60 -14.01
C LYS A 12 1.17 -4.75 -13.51
N ASP A 13 1.34 -5.89 -14.15
CA ASP A 13 0.85 -7.19 -13.66
C ASP A 13 1.75 -7.77 -12.54
N ARG A 14 2.85 -7.08 -12.19
CA ARG A 14 3.92 -7.60 -11.34
C ARG A 14 4.57 -6.49 -10.51
N ILE A 15 4.83 -6.80 -9.25
CA ILE A 15 5.68 -6.00 -8.36
C ILE A 15 7.07 -6.65 -8.35
N LEU A 16 8.11 -5.86 -8.65
CA LEU A 16 9.51 -6.28 -8.55
C LEU A 16 10.15 -5.51 -7.40
N ILE A 17 10.59 -6.24 -6.36
CA ILE A 17 11.38 -5.70 -5.26
C ILE A 17 12.84 -5.94 -5.62
N SER A 18 13.58 -4.88 -5.96
CA SER A 18 14.94 -5.00 -6.52
C SER A 18 16.04 -5.24 -5.49
N ASN A 19 15.80 -4.93 -4.22
CA ASN A 19 16.76 -5.09 -3.12
C ASN A 19 16.12 -5.86 -1.94
N PRO A 20 15.64 -7.10 -2.13
CA PRO A 20 14.93 -7.83 -1.08
C PRO A 20 15.80 -8.12 0.16
N GLU A 21 17.13 -8.10 0.02
CA GLU A 21 18.11 -8.33 1.08
C GLU A 21 18.14 -7.22 2.14
N GLN A 22 17.55 -6.05 1.87
CA GLN A 22 17.41 -5.00 2.88
C GLN A 22 16.41 -5.39 3.98
N TYR A 23 15.48 -6.30 3.66
CA TYR A 23 14.46 -6.75 4.58
C TYR A 23 14.94 -7.97 5.38
N GLU A 24 14.73 -7.93 6.69
CA GLU A 24 14.95 -9.08 7.57
C GLU A 24 13.90 -10.17 7.33
N LYS A 25 12.71 -9.76 6.88
CA LYS A 25 11.57 -10.63 6.60
C LYS A 25 10.67 -10.02 5.54
N ILE A 26 10.13 -10.86 4.66
CA ILE A 26 9.07 -10.49 3.72
C ILE A 26 7.85 -11.35 4.03
N GLU A 27 6.69 -10.71 4.17
CA GLU A 27 5.39 -11.37 4.29
C GLU A 27 4.48 -11.01 3.12
N ILE A 28 3.65 -11.97 2.70
CA ILE A 28 2.58 -11.75 1.73
C ILE A 28 1.26 -12.07 2.43
N ARG A 29 0.34 -11.12 2.43
CA ARG A 29 -0.97 -11.23 3.06
C ARG A 29 -2.05 -10.78 2.09
N ASN A 30 -3.28 -11.24 2.32
CA ASN A 30 -4.44 -10.74 1.60
C ASN A 30 -5.07 -9.61 2.40
N LEU A 31 -5.51 -8.57 1.71
CA LEU A 31 -6.37 -7.54 2.25
C LEU A 31 -7.69 -7.57 1.48
N THR A 32 -8.76 -7.84 2.22
CA THR A 32 -10.13 -7.78 1.76
C THR A 32 -10.87 -6.83 2.67
N TYR A 33 -11.43 -5.78 2.08
CA TYR A 33 -12.35 -4.86 2.73
C TYR A 33 -13.69 -4.95 2.01
N ASP A 34 -14.76 -5.11 2.77
CA ASP A 34 -16.15 -5.06 2.30
C ASP A 34 -16.77 -3.80 2.91
N ASP A 35 -17.25 -2.90 2.06
CA ASP A 35 -17.91 -1.65 2.47
C ASP A 35 -19.39 -1.87 2.86
N GLY A 36 -19.89 -3.10 2.76
CA GLY A 36 -21.26 -3.49 3.05
C GLY A 36 -22.14 -3.67 1.80
N GLU A 37 -21.64 -3.35 0.60
CA GLU A 37 -22.32 -3.59 -0.68
C GLU A 37 -22.00 -4.99 -1.26
N GLY A 38 -21.24 -5.83 -0.54
CA GLY A 38 -20.90 -7.20 -0.93
C GLY A 38 -19.72 -7.28 -1.90
N LEU A 39 -19.55 -8.38 -2.64
CA LEU A 39 -18.37 -8.63 -3.50
C LEU A 39 -18.10 -7.59 -4.62
N GLN A 40 -19.03 -6.66 -4.89
CA GLN A 40 -18.86 -5.55 -5.82
C GLN A 40 -18.43 -4.24 -5.15
N GLY A 41 -18.66 -4.11 -3.84
CA GLY A 41 -18.18 -3.01 -3.02
C GLY A 41 -16.93 -3.41 -2.24
N GLY A 42 -16.08 -2.43 -1.94
CA GLY A 42 -14.82 -2.61 -1.23
C GLY A 42 -13.62 -3.06 -2.07
N TYR A 43 -12.50 -3.29 -1.39
CA TYR A 43 -11.17 -3.40 -2.00
C TYR A 43 -10.51 -4.72 -1.67
N ASN A 44 -10.05 -5.41 -2.71
CA ASN A 44 -9.40 -6.71 -2.61
C ASN A 44 -8.00 -6.61 -3.20
N GLY A 45 -7.00 -7.11 -2.47
CA GLY A 45 -5.65 -7.07 -2.96
C GLY A 45 -4.67 -7.92 -2.17
N ASN A 46 -3.46 -8.03 -2.71
CA ASN A 46 -2.33 -8.65 -2.05
C ASN A 46 -1.48 -7.55 -1.43
N VAL A 47 -1.11 -7.72 -0.17
CA VAL A 47 -0.20 -6.84 0.55
C VAL A 47 1.12 -7.57 0.72
N ILE A 48 2.21 -6.95 0.29
CA ILE A 48 3.58 -7.40 0.55
C ILE A 48 4.16 -6.47 1.61
N VAL A 49 4.64 -7.04 2.71
CA VAL A 49 5.26 -6.28 3.81
C VAL A 49 6.73 -6.68 3.88
N GLY A 50 7.61 -5.73 3.62
CA GLY A 50 9.04 -5.86 3.85
C GLY A 50 9.41 -5.26 5.21
N TYR A 51 9.84 -6.10 6.14
CA TYR A 51 10.25 -5.68 7.49
C TYR A 51 11.74 -5.37 7.51
N ASN A 52 12.08 -4.15 7.92
CA ASN A 52 13.41 -3.75 8.35
C ASN A 52 13.48 -3.78 9.89
N LYS A 53 14.67 -3.53 10.43
CA LYS A 53 14.93 -3.56 11.87
C LYS A 53 13.96 -2.71 12.73
N ASP A 54 13.64 -1.51 12.27
CA ASP A 54 12.82 -0.52 13.00
C ASP A 54 11.70 0.07 12.12
N SER A 55 11.45 -0.51 10.95
CA SER A 55 10.54 0.06 9.96
C SER A 55 10.00 -1.00 9.01
N LYS A 56 8.98 -0.65 8.22
CA LYS A 56 8.51 -1.51 7.14
C LYS A 56 8.07 -0.73 5.92
N ASP A 57 8.24 -1.38 4.77
CA ASP A 57 7.68 -0.96 3.49
C ASP A 57 6.49 -1.84 3.16
N VAL A 58 5.39 -1.22 2.72
CA VAL A 58 4.17 -1.93 2.35
C VAL A 58 3.83 -1.67 0.88
N PHE A 59 3.58 -2.75 0.16
CA PHE A 59 3.18 -2.73 -1.24
C PHE A 59 1.80 -3.38 -1.36
N TYR A 60 0.81 -2.62 -1.79
CA TYR A 60 -0.55 -3.10 -2.03
C TYR A 60 -0.80 -3.27 -3.53
N LEU A 61 -1.11 -4.50 -3.93
CA LEU A 61 -1.54 -4.84 -5.27
C LEU A 61 -3.05 -5.07 -5.28
N SER A 62 -3.79 -4.10 -5.81
CA SER A 62 -5.23 -4.23 -5.97
C SER A 62 -5.57 -5.25 -7.05
N LEU A 63 -6.58 -6.08 -6.79
CA LEU A 63 -7.17 -7.01 -7.76
C LEU A 63 -8.29 -6.34 -8.59
N ASN A 64 -8.87 -5.26 -8.07
CA ASN A 64 -9.93 -4.49 -8.69
C ASN A 64 -9.47 -3.05 -8.91
N ASN A 65 -10.08 -2.33 -9.86
CA ASN A 65 -9.84 -0.89 -9.96
C ASN A 65 -10.45 -0.17 -8.76
N ILE A 66 -9.63 0.55 -8.01
CA ILE A 66 -9.99 1.48 -6.94
C ILE A 66 -10.31 2.83 -7.59
N GLU A 67 -11.45 3.41 -7.23
CA GLU A 67 -11.78 4.75 -7.69
C GLU A 67 -10.88 5.80 -7.01
N GLU A 68 -10.67 6.95 -7.66
CA GLU A 68 -9.78 7.97 -7.09
C GLU A 68 -10.23 8.47 -5.71
N ASN A 69 -11.55 8.56 -5.49
CA ASN A 69 -12.15 8.97 -4.22
C ASN A 69 -11.94 7.97 -3.09
N ASP A 70 -11.57 6.73 -3.43
CA ASP A 70 -11.49 5.60 -2.53
C ASP A 70 -10.04 5.27 -2.13
N LEU A 71 -9.06 5.89 -2.79
CA LEU A 71 -7.65 5.68 -2.52
C LEU A 71 -7.26 6.02 -1.08
N ASP A 72 -7.80 7.11 -0.54
CA ASP A 72 -7.52 7.54 0.84
C ASP A 72 -8.03 6.50 1.85
N ILE A 73 -9.22 5.92 1.59
CA ILE A 73 -9.79 4.86 2.43
C ILE A 73 -8.91 3.61 2.41
N VAL A 74 -8.37 3.26 1.23
CA VAL A 74 -7.44 2.13 1.09
C VAL A 74 -6.14 2.41 1.85
N CYS A 75 -5.58 3.61 1.76
CA CYS A 75 -4.40 4.01 2.53
C CYS A 75 -4.66 3.87 4.03
N ASP A 76 -5.75 4.45 4.55
CA ASP A 76 -6.14 4.38 5.95
C ASP A 76 -6.26 2.92 6.43
N LYS A 77 -6.84 2.04 5.61
CA LYS A 77 -7.00 0.62 5.95
C LYS A 77 -5.67 -0.13 5.96
N VAL A 78 -4.78 0.17 5.02
CA VAL A 78 -3.43 -0.42 5.00
C VAL A 78 -2.64 0.06 6.21
N GLU A 79 -2.72 1.34 6.57
CA GLU A 79 -2.09 1.89 7.77
C GLU A 79 -2.66 1.30 9.05
N GLU A 80 -3.98 1.15 9.17
CA GLU A 80 -4.64 0.54 10.33
C GLU A 80 -4.16 -0.90 10.54
N MET A 81 -4.08 -1.69 9.47
CA MET A 81 -3.75 -3.12 9.58
C MET A 81 -2.26 -3.42 9.63
N PHE A 82 -1.45 -2.59 8.97
CA PHE A 82 -0.03 -2.87 8.77
C PHE A 82 0.88 -1.81 9.36
N GLY A 83 0.40 -0.68 9.87
CA GLY A 83 1.21 0.43 10.41
C GLY A 83 1.37 0.48 11.93
N GLN A 84 0.76 -0.43 12.70
CA GLN A 84 0.66 -0.32 14.17
C GLN A 84 1.98 -0.58 14.94
N ASP A 85 2.82 -1.51 14.46
CA ASP A 85 3.96 -2.01 15.26
C ASP A 85 5.31 -1.34 14.94
N ASP A 86 5.50 -0.88 13.70
CA ASP A 86 6.75 -0.30 13.20
C ASP A 86 6.43 0.89 12.32
N ARG A 87 7.36 1.83 12.19
CA ARG A 87 7.19 3.00 11.33
C ARG A 87 6.95 2.53 9.89
N LEU A 88 5.78 2.85 9.36
CA LEU A 88 5.43 2.63 7.96
C LEU A 88 6.11 3.73 7.13
N VAL A 89 7.13 3.36 6.36
CA VAL A 89 8.00 4.32 5.67
C VAL A 89 7.44 4.63 4.29
N ASN A 90 7.03 3.60 3.57
CA ASN A 90 6.51 3.71 2.21
C ASN A 90 5.25 2.85 2.05
N LEU A 91 4.25 3.42 1.38
CA LEU A 91 3.07 2.72 0.89
C LEU A 91 3.00 2.87 -0.64
N MET A 92 3.05 1.76 -1.36
CA MET A 92 2.84 1.76 -2.82
C MET A 92 1.54 1.05 -3.15
N ILE A 93 0.63 1.74 -3.84
CA ILE A 93 -0.65 1.19 -4.31
C ILE A 93 -0.58 0.99 -5.82
N TYR A 94 -0.85 -0.25 -6.25
CA TYR A 94 -0.93 -0.65 -7.64
C TYR A 94 -2.37 -0.96 -8.01
N ASN A 95 -2.94 -0.13 -8.89
CA ASN A 95 -4.37 -0.14 -9.21
C ASN A 95 -4.65 0.04 -10.71
N GLY A 96 -3.89 -0.66 -11.56
CA GLY A 96 -3.81 -0.35 -13.00
C GLY A 96 -2.87 0.83 -13.32
N ASP A 97 -2.71 1.76 -12.38
CA ASP A 97 -1.63 2.76 -12.33
C ASP A 97 -0.85 2.65 -11.01
N SER A 98 0.46 2.98 -11.04
CA SER A 98 1.32 2.92 -9.85
C SER A 98 1.30 4.27 -9.13
N THR A 99 0.79 4.28 -7.90
CA THR A 99 0.82 5.47 -7.03
C THR A 99 1.68 5.17 -5.81
N VAL A 100 2.63 6.08 -5.53
CA VAL A 100 3.54 5.97 -4.38
C VAL A 100 3.16 7.01 -3.35
N TYR A 101 2.94 6.56 -2.12
CA TYR A 101 2.71 7.37 -0.94
C TYR A 101 3.93 7.27 -0.04
N ASN A 102 4.68 8.37 0.09
CA ASN A 102 5.76 8.47 1.06
C ASN A 102 5.17 9.04 2.36
N LEU A 103 5.18 8.23 3.42
CA LEU A 103 4.56 8.60 4.69
C LEU A 103 5.55 9.28 5.63
N ASN A 104 6.84 9.35 5.26
CA ASN A 104 7.90 9.96 6.04
C ASN A 104 8.12 11.46 5.79
N GLU A 105 7.48 12.08 4.78
CA GLU A 105 7.62 13.53 4.57
C GLU A 105 6.91 14.36 5.66
N HIS A 106 6.25 13.72 6.62
CA HIS A 106 5.56 14.36 7.75
C HIS A 106 6.44 14.69 8.97
N GLU A 107 7.76 14.51 8.95
CA GLU A 107 8.64 14.90 10.07
C GLU A 107 9.18 16.34 10.01
N ASN A 108 8.76 17.17 9.05
CA ASN A 108 9.20 18.57 8.93
C ASN A 108 8.06 19.59 8.87
N ASP A 109 7.12 19.54 9.82
CA ASP A 109 6.27 20.69 10.19
C ASP A 109 6.24 20.90 11.72
#